data_AF-A0A8H4PN88-F1
#
_entry.id   AF-A0A8H4PN88-F1
#
_cell.length_a   1.000
_cell.length_b   1.000
_cell.length_c   1.000
_cell.angle_alpha   90.00
_cell.angle_beta   90.00
_cell.angle_gamma   90.00
#
_symmetry.space_group_name_H-M   'P 1'
#
loop_
_entity.id
_entity.type
_entity.pdbx_description
1 polymer ?
#
loop_
_entity_poly.entity_id
_entity_poly.type
_entity_poly.pdbx_seq_one_letter_code
_entity_poly.pdbx_strand_id
1 'polypeptide(L)'
;MLEQFVAFGTDIVGLERLLRLLQAALLILTCYPSLLASLVTLASSSSPSAVIDVVSTAASLLQLQNQLNLARRTIRLFWFLGSFQSSWKLFTSRDKGVEAWLGVLAQSAFGMFGLMESVTLLDLARGGLTLFGPVEAARLDQEAQVLWLVALYASALGSGAKMLALLASRPVPSSGEGFGAALDGGRGAAHEGEAKEGKDGQVRAKEQARKHKEQQRRASADGINAKAGALGSKLVADLLDMVIPASKLGWVKVDGGLVGVAMVCSTLLTGLTVWDRCRRRLQELE
;
A
#
# COMPACT_ATOMS: atom_id res chain seq x y z
N MET A 1 -0.22 16.00 -16.83
CA MET A 1 -1.39 15.24 -16.32
C MET A 1 -1.82 14.12 -17.27
N LEU A 2 -2.04 14.40 -18.55
CA LEU A 2 -2.42 13.37 -19.53
C LEU A 2 -1.33 12.29 -19.70
N GLU A 3 -0.06 12.69 -19.80
CA GLU A 3 1.08 11.75 -19.88
C GLU A 3 1.20 10.86 -18.65
N GLN A 4 0.96 11.42 -17.46
CA GLN A 4 0.94 10.64 -16.22
C GLN A 4 -0.19 9.60 -16.21
N PHE A 5 -1.37 9.96 -16.73
CA PHE A 5 -2.48 9.02 -16.88
C PHE A 5 -2.15 7.91 -17.88
N VAL A 6 -1.55 8.25 -19.02
CA VAL A 6 -1.09 7.27 -20.02
C VAL A 6 -0.04 6.34 -19.40
N ALA A 7 0.94 6.86 -18.67
CA ALA A 7 1.96 6.06 -17.99
C ALA A 7 1.36 5.15 -16.90
N PHE A 8 0.32 5.62 -16.19
CA PHE A 8 -0.39 4.81 -15.20
C PHE A 8 -1.25 3.71 -15.84
N GLY A 9 -1.96 4.02 -16.93
CA GLY A 9 -2.83 3.08 -17.64
C GLY A 9 -2.05 2.01 -18.43
N THR A 10 -0.83 2.33 -18.87
CA THR A 10 0.07 1.38 -19.55
C THR A 10 0.95 0.59 -18.58
N ASP A 11 1.04 1.01 -17.31
CA ASP A 11 1.71 0.23 -16.26
C ASP A 11 0.84 -0.95 -15.82
N ILE A 12 1.41 -2.15 -15.84
CA ILE A 12 0.69 -3.39 -15.50
C ILE A 12 0.13 -3.39 -14.07
N VAL A 13 0.80 -2.71 -13.13
CA VAL A 13 0.32 -2.58 -11.75
C VAL A 13 -0.79 -1.55 -11.67
N GLY A 14 -0.67 -0.44 -12.40
CA GLY A 14 -1.75 0.55 -12.53
C GLY A 14 -3.03 -0.07 -13.11
N LEU A 15 -2.91 -0.86 -14.18
CA LEU A 15 -4.03 -1.56 -14.80
C LEU A 15 -4.70 -2.55 -13.84
N GLU A 16 -3.94 -3.36 -13.09
CA GLU A 16 -4.50 -4.28 -12.09
C GLU A 16 -5.32 -3.51 -11.03
N ARG A 17 -4.82 -2.35 -10.58
CA ARG A 17 -5.51 -1.51 -9.59
C ARG A 17 -6.79 -0.88 -10.16
N LEU A 18 -6.80 -0.46 -11.42
CA LEU A 18 -8.02 0.03 -12.08
C LEU A 18 -9.09 -1.06 -12.17
N LEU A 19 -8.70 -2.27 -12.57
CA LEU A 19 -9.62 -3.41 -12.62
C LEU A 19 -10.11 -3.79 -11.22
N ARG A 20 -9.24 -3.69 -10.20
CA ARG A 20 -9.60 -3.90 -8.79
C ARG A 20 -10.65 -2.89 -8.33
N LEU A 21 -10.47 -1.61 -8.69
CA LEU A 21 -11.41 -0.54 -8.37
C LEU A 21 -12.77 -0.76 -9.05
N LEU A 22 -12.76 -1.15 -10.32
CA LEU A 22 -13.98 -1.47 -11.06
C LEU A 22 -14.72 -2.66 -10.41
N GLN A 23 -14.00 -3.73 -10.07
CA GLN A 23 -14.58 -4.88 -9.38
C GLN A 23 -15.19 -4.48 -8.02
N ALA A 24 -14.52 -3.63 -7.26
CA ALA A 24 -15.02 -3.14 -5.97
C ALA A 24 -16.29 -2.28 -6.14
N ALA A 25 -16.33 -1.40 -7.15
CA ALA A 25 -17.51 -0.59 -7.46
C ALA A 25 -18.72 -1.47 -7.84
N LEU A 26 -18.51 -2.50 -8.67
CA LEU A 26 -19.56 -3.45 -9.03
C LEU A 26 -20.03 -4.27 -7.84
N LEU A 27 -19.12 -4.64 -6.92
CA LEU A 27 -19.48 -5.34 -5.68
C LEU A 27 -20.38 -4.47 -4.79
N ILE A 28 -20.05 -3.18 -4.62
CA ILE A 28 -20.89 -2.22 -3.89
C ILE A 28 -22.26 -2.12 -4.55
N LEU A 29 -22.30 -1.95 -5.87
CA LEU A 29 -23.57 -1.81 -6.61
C LEU A 29 -24.45 -3.06 -6.50
N THR A 30 -23.86 -4.26 -6.45
CA THR A 30 -24.60 -5.51 -6.28
C THR A 30 -25.03 -5.78 -4.84
N CYS A 31 -24.31 -5.28 -3.84
CA CYS A 31 -24.69 -5.43 -2.42
C CYS A 31 -25.76 -4.42 -1.98
N TYR A 32 -25.87 -3.26 -2.64
CA TYR A 32 -26.86 -2.24 -2.34
C TYR A 32 -27.92 -2.15 -3.44
N PRO A 33 -29.00 -2.96 -3.38
CA PRO A 33 -30.02 -3.02 -4.43
C PRO A 33 -30.78 -1.70 -4.62
N SER A 34 -30.84 -0.84 -3.61
CA SER A 34 -31.39 0.52 -3.74
C SER A 34 -30.59 1.39 -4.70
N LEU A 35 -29.25 1.33 -4.64
CA LEU A 35 -28.37 2.05 -5.57
C LEU A 35 -28.52 1.52 -7.00
N LEU A 36 -28.59 0.19 -7.16
CA LEU A 36 -28.79 -0.44 -8.46
C LEU A 36 -30.16 -0.11 -9.05
N ALA A 37 -31.22 -0.13 -8.23
CA ALA A 37 -32.56 0.28 -8.65
C ALA A 37 -32.56 1.75 -9.12
N SER A 38 -31.96 2.67 -8.36
CA SER A 38 -31.83 4.07 -8.77
C SER A 38 -31.07 4.22 -10.09
N LEU A 39 -29.96 3.50 -10.28
CA LEU A 39 -29.19 3.53 -11.52
C LEU A 39 -30.00 3.03 -12.72
N VAL A 40 -30.69 1.89 -12.57
CA VAL A 40 -31.54 1.32 -13.62
C VAL A 40 -32.71 2.25 -13.94
N THR A 41 -33.35 2.86 -12.94
CA THR A 41 -34.43 3.84 -13.18
C THR A 41 -33.96 5.13 -13.84
N LEU A 42 -32.71 5.53 -13.64
CA LEU A 42 -32.11 6.68 -14.31
C LEU A 42 -31.74 6.35 -15.76
N ALA A 43 -31.24 5.14 -16.02
CA ALA A 43 -30.84 4.69 -17.35
C ALA A 43 -32.04 4.30 -18.23
N SER A 44 -33.06 3.67 -17.64
CA SER A 44 -34.29 3.24 -18.30
C SER A 44 -35.38 4.26 -18.01
N SER A 45 -35.51 5.28 -18.87
CA SER A 45 -36.59 6.27 -18.82
C SER A 45 -37.96 5.61 -18.60
N SER A 46 -38.48 5.73 -17.37
CA SER A 46 -39.82 5.38 -16.88
C SER A 46 -40.57 4.31 -17.68
N SER A 47 -40.31 3.03 -17.42
CA SER A 47 -41.15 1.92 -17.88
C SER A 47 -41.46 0.93 -16.74
N PRO A 48 -42.67 0.34 -16.70
CA PRO A 48 -43.10 -0.58 -15.64
C PRO A 48 -42.34 -1.93 -15.61
N SER A 49 -41.45 -2.19 -16.56
CA SER A 49 -40.57 -3.36 -16.65
C SER A 49 -39.34 -3.32 -15.73
N ALA A 50 -39.16 -2.23 -14.97
CA ALA A 50 -37.93 -1.93 -14.23
C ALA A 50 -37.46 -3.03 -13.26
N VAL A 51 -38.37 -3.82 -12.69
CA VAL A 51 -37.99 -4.91 -11.74
C VAL A 51 -37.29 -6.06 -12.46
N ILE A 52 -37.75 -6.44 -13.66
CA ILE A 52 -37.12 -7.50 -14.47
C ILE A 52 -35.75 -7.03 -14.96
N ASP A 53 -35.65 -5.75 -15.32
CA ASP A 53 -34.39 -5.12 -15.73
C ASP A 53 -33.37 -5.10 -14.59
N VAL A 54 -33.79 -4.82 -13.35
CA VAL A 54 -32.90 -4.83 -12.17
C VAL A 54 -32.31 -6.22 -11.93
N VAL A 55 -33.11 -7.29 -11.96
CA VAL A 55 -32.62 -8.66 -11.74
C VAL A 55 -31.67 -9.12 -12.85
N SER A 56 -32.03 -8.85 -14.11
CA SER A 56 -31.19 -9.15 -15.28
C SER A 56 -29.86 -8.37 -15.23
N THR A 57 -29.92 -7.10 -14.84
CA THR A 57 -28.74 -6.26 -14.65
C THR A 57 -27.86 -6.81 -13.54
N ALA A 58 -28.43 -7.18 -12.39
CA ALA A 58 -27.67 -7.76 -11.27
C ALA A 58 -26.94 -9.07 -11.69
N ALA A 59 -27.60 -9.94 -12.44
CA ALA A 59 -26.99 -11.17 -12.96
C ALA A 59 -25.82 -10.84 -13.93
N SER A 60 -26.02 -9.86 -14.81
CA SER A 60 -24.99 -9.39 -15.75
C SER A 60 -23.79 -8.78 -15.04
N LEU A 61 -24.01 -7.98 -13.98
CA LEU A 61 -22.95 -7.42 -13.15
C LEU A 61 -22.17 -8.51 -12.41
N LEU A 62 -22.84 -9.57 -11.94
CA LEU A 62 -22.16 -10.70 -11.31
C LEU A 62 -21.29 -11.45 -12.33
N GLN A 63 -21.78 -11.64 -13.56
CA GLN A 63 -20.99 -12.23 -14.64
C GLN A 63 -19.77 -11.36 -14.96
N LEU A 64 -19.95 -10.03 -15.03
CA LEU A 64 -18.86 -9.08 -15.25
C LEU A 64 -17.84 -9.10 -14.11
N GLN A 65 -18.28 -9.17 -12.85
CA GLN A 65 -17.38 -9.31 -11.70
C GLN A 65 -16.51 -10.56 -11.80
N ASN A 66 -17.09 -11.69 -12.22
CA ASN A 66 -16.34 -12.93 -12.44
C ASN A 66 -15.29 -12.78 -13.57
N GLN A 67 -15.64 -12.09 -14.66
CA GLN A 67 -14.71 -11.83 -15.76
C GLN A 67 -13.58 -10.88 -15.33
N LEU A 68 -13.88 -9.84 -14.55
CA LEU A 68 -12.88 -8.93 -14.01
C LEU A 68 -11.96 -9.62 -13.01
N ASN A 69 -12.51 -10.50 -12.17
CA ASN A 69 -11.72 -11.30 -11.26
C ASN A 69 -10.74 -12.19 -12.04
N LEU A 70 -11.22 -12.90 -13.07
CA LEU A 70 -10.37 -13.70 -13.98
C LEU A 70 -9.27 -12.82 -14.61
N ALA A 71 -9.63 -11.69 -15.22
CA ALA A 71 -8.68 -10.79 -15.87
C ALA A 71 -7.58 -10.31 -14.92
N ARG A 72 -7.94 -9.94 -13.68
CA ARG A 72 -6.97 -9.55 -12.65
C ARG A 72 -6.05 -10.69 -12.24
N ARG A 73 -6.58 -11.91 -12.11
CA ARG A 73 -5.75 -13.10 -11.81
C ARG A 73 -4.76 -13.37 -12.95
N THR A 74 -5.20 -13.23 -14.20
CA THR A 74 -4.33 -13.36 -15.38
C THR A 74 -3.23 -12.32 -15.43
N ILE A 75 -3.52 -11.05 -15.09
CA ILE A 75 -2.49 -9.99 -15.02
C ILE A 75 -1.45 -10.30 -13.94
N ARG A 76 -1.88 -10.90 -12.83
CA ARG A 76 -1.02 -11.30 -11.71
C ARG A 76 -0.32 -12.65 -11.93
N LEU A 77 -0.52 -13.29 -13.08
CA LEU A 77 0.17 -14.53 -13.43
C LEU A 77 1.68 -14.31 -13.28
N PHE A 78 2.34 -15.22 -12.57
CA PHE A 78 3.78 -15.15 -12.25
C PHE A 78 4.24 -14.03 -11.31
N TRP A 79 3.37 -13.17 -10.77
CA TRP A 79 3.77 -12.16 -9.78
C TRP A 79 4.39 -12.78 -8.52
N PHE A 80 4.05 -14.05 -8.23
CA PHE A 80 4.66 -14.82 -7.14
C PHE A 80 6.18 -14.93 -7.23
N LEU A 81 6.77 -14.91 -8.44
CA LEU A 81 8.22 -14.93 -8.60
C LEU A 81 8.85 -13.68 -7.99
N GLY A 82 8.22 -12.52 -8.18
CA GLY A 82 8.68 -11.26 -7.58
C GLY A 82 8.63 -11.30 -6.06
N SER A 83 7.59 -11.92 -5.50
CA SER A 83 7.46 -12.13 -4.04
C SER A 83 8.54 -13.09 -3.52
N PHE A 84 8.78 -14.22 -4.19
CA PHE A 84 9.86 -15.13 -3.79
C PHE A 84 11.25 -14.51 -3.92
N GLN A 85 11.50 -13.76 -4.99
CA GLN A 85 12.76 -13.02 -5.15
C GLN A 85 12.96 -12.00 -4.02
N SER A 86 11.89 -11.29 -3.64
CA SER A 86 11.92 -10.33 -2.53
C SER A 86 12.18 -11.02 -1.19
N SER A 87 11.54 -12.17 -0.96
CA SER A 87 11.80 -13.01 0.21
C SER A 87 13.26 -13.49 0.28
N TRP A 88 13.79 -13.98 -0.84
CA TRP A 88 15.17 -14.45 -0.95
C TRP A 88 16.20 -13.35 -0.68
N LYS A 89 15.95 -12.13 -1.20
CA LYS A 89 16.79 -10.95 -0.93
C LYS A 89 16.80 -10.59 0.56
N LEU A 90 15.65 -10.67 1.23
CA LEU A 90 15.56 -10.42 2.67
C LEU A 90 16.26 -11.52 3.47
N PHE A 91 16.09 -12.79 3.08
CA PHE A 91 16.69 -13.94 3.74
C PHE A 91 18.23 -13.94 3.65
N THR A 92 18.77 -13.52 2.52
CA THR A 92 20.23 -13.42 2.29
C THR A 92 20.83 -12.13 2.83
N SER A 93 20.01 -11.18 3.28
CA SER A 93 20.50 -9.95 3.88
C SER A 93 21.19 -10.23 5.22
N ARG A 94 22.18 -9.41 5.57
CA ARG A 94 22.91 -9.54 6.85
C ARG A 94 22.04 -9.21 8.07
N ASP A 95 20.93 -8.50 7.86
CA ASP A 95 20.01 -8.12 8.92
C ASP A 95 19.09 -9.30 9.28
N LYS A 96 19.24 -9.79 10.50
CA LYS A 96 18.46 -10.91 11.05
C LYS A 96 17.43 -10.46 12.09
N GLY A 97 17.08 -9.17 12.09
CA GLY A 97 16.03 -8.64 12.97
C GLY A 97 14.68 -9.34 12.78
N VAL A 98 13.81 -9.23 13.79
CA VAL A 98 12.46 -9.81 13.74
C VAL A 98 11.66 -9.21 12.57
N GLU A 99 11.89 -7.93 12.24
CA GLU A 99 11.26 -7.26 11.10
C GLU A 99 11.71 -7.82 9.75
N ALA A 100 12.96 -8.32 9.66
CA ALA A 100 13.48 -8.99 8.48
C ALA A 100 12.80 -10.36 8.32
N TRP A 101 12.71 -11.15 9.39
CA TRP A 101 12.00 -12.44 9.39
C TRP A 101 10.51 -12.31 9.08
N LEU A 102 9.82 -11.32 9.66
CA LEU A 102 8.42 -11.02 9.31
C LEU A 102 8.30 -10.63 7.84
N GLY A 103 9.28 -9.91 7.29
CA GLY A 103 9.35 -9.60 5.86
C GLY A 103 9.53 -10.84 4.98
N VAL A 104 10.43 -11.75 5.35
CA VAL A 104 10.64 -13.05 4.68
C VAL A 104 9.36 -13.87 4.69
N LEU A 105 8.74 -14.03 5.86
CA LEU A 105 7.47 -14.77 6.01
C LEU A 105 6.36 -14.17 5.16
N ALA A 106 6.17 -12.84 5.21
CA ALA A 106 5.17 -12.15 4.42
C ALA A 106 5.37 -12.38 2.91
N GLN A 107 6.60 -12.18 2.41
CA GLN A 107 6.90 -12.32 0.98
C GLN A 107 6.83 -13.78 0.51
N SER A 108 7.25 -14.74 1.33
CA SER A 108 7.08 -16.17 1.02
C SER A 108 5.61 -16.57 0.96
N ALA A 109 4.78 -16.10 1.90
CA ALA A 109 3.35 -16.38 1.92
C ALA A 109 2.60 -15.72 0.75
N PHE A 110 2.94 -14.47 0.38
CA PHE A 110 2.43 -13.84 -0.84
C PHE A 110 2.85 -14.61 -2.11
N GLY A 111 4.08 -15.12 -2.14
CA GLY A 111 4.55 -15.98 -3.22
C GLY A 111 3.74 -17.27 -3.31
N MET A 112 3.55 -17.98 -2.20
CA MET A 112 2.76 -19.22 -2.20
C MET A 112 1.30 -18.97 -2.60
N PHE A 113 0.68 -17.90 -2.09
CA PHE A 113 -0.65 -17.45 -2.50
C PHE A 113 -0.74 -17.24 -4.03
N GLY A 114 0.19 -16.46 -4.60
CA GLY A 114 0.19 -16.18 -6.04
C GLY A 114 0.49 -17.42 -6.89
N LEU A 115 1.28 -18.37 -6.37
CA LEU A 115 1.52 -19.66 -7.02
C LEU A 115 0.22 -20.48 -7.10
N MET A 116 -0.48 -20.62 -5.97
CA MET A 116 -1.76 -21.35 -5.94
C MET A 116 -2.82 -20.69 -6.83
N GLU A 117 -2.88 -19.37 -6.83
CA GLU A 117 -3.78 -18.62 -7.72
C GLU A 117 -3.42 -18.82 -9.21
N SER A 118 -2.13 -18.92 -9.54
CA SER A 118 -1.68 -19.18 -10.90
C SER A 118 -2.04 -20.60 -11.36
N VAL A 119 -1.90 -21.58 -10.48
CA VAL A 119 -2.22 -23.00 -10.76
C VAL A 119 -3.73 -23.22 -10.92
N THR A 120 -4.54 -22.56 -10.08
CA THR A 120 -6.01 -22.63 -10.14
C THR A 120 -6.65 -21.75 -11.21
N LEU A 121 -5.87 -20.86 -11.85
CA LEU A 121 -6.36 -19.96 -12.91
C LEU A 121 -6.93 -20.74 -14.11
N LEU A 122 -6.30 -21.86 -14.47
CA LEU A 122 -6.69 -22.70 -15.60
C LEU A 122 -8.07 -23.33 -15.37
N ASP A 123 -8.34 -23.79 -14.14
CA ASP A 123 -9.65 -24.33 -13.76
C ASP A 123 -10.74 -23.26 -13.70
N LEU A 124 -10.36 -22.00 -13.43
CA LEU A 124 -11.30 -20.87 -13.40
C LEU A 124 -11.64 -20.36 -14.81
N ALA A 125 -10.78 -20.63 -15.79
CA ALA A 125 -11.01 -20.21 -17.17
C ALA A 125 -12.17 -21.03 -17.77
N ARG A 126 -13.19 -20.34 -18.30
CA ARG A 126 -14.41 -20.94 -18.86
C ARG A 126 -14.22 -21.79 -20.13
N GLY A 127 -12.99 -22.21 -20.43
CA GLY A 127 -12.61 -22.98 -21.62
C GLY A 127 -12.69 -24.50 -21.46
N GLY A 128 -13.16 -25.02 -20.32
CA GLY A 128 -13.43 -26.45 -20.13
C GLY A 128 -12.20 -27.33 -19.83
N LEU A 129 -10.99 -26.77 -19.74
CA LEU A 129 -9.84 -27.48 -19.18
C LEU A 129 -9.99 -27.51 -17.66
N THR A 130 -10.35 -28.67 -17.12
CA THR A 130 -10.36 -28.95 -15.68
C THR A 130 -9.11 -29.77 -15.35
N LEU A 131 -8.08 -29.11 -14.85
CA LEU A 131 -6.84 -29.72 -14.37
C LEU A 131 -7.04 -30.42 -13.03
N PHE A 132 -7.71 -29.77 -12.07
CA PHE A 132 -8.02 -30.35 -10.74
C PHE A 132 -9.52 -30.59 -10.52
N GLY A 133 -10.37 -29.96 -11.33
CA GLY A 133 -11.82 -30.02 -11.17
C GLY A 133 -12.36 -29.01 -10.15
N PRO A 134 -13.68 -28.77 -10.12
CA PRO A 134 -14.27 -27.64 -9.39
C PRO A 134 -14.15 -27.74 -7.87
N VAL A 135 -14.18 -28.96 -7.32
CA VAL A 135 -14.10 -29.19 -5.87
C VAL A 135 -12.69 -28.94 -5.36
N GLU A 136 -11.68 -29.52 -6.01
CA GLU A 136 -10.29 -29.37 -5.58
C GLU A 136 -9.77 -27.95 -5.85
N ALA A 137 -10.17 -27.32 -6.97
CA ALA A 137 -9.85 -25.93 -7.24
C ALA A 137 -10.45 -24.98 -6.18
N ALA A 138 -11.68 -25.25 -5.71
CA ALA A 138 -12.29 -24.47 -4.63
C ALA A 138 -11.55 -24.65 -3.30
N ARG A 139 -11.09 -25.87 -3.00
CA ARG A 139 -10.27 -26.16 -1.81
C ARG A 139 -8.94 -25.42 -1.87
N LEU A 140 -8.23 -25.49 -3.01
CA LEU A 140 -6.98 -24.75 -3.21
C LEU A 140 -7.20 -23.24 -3.14
N ASP A 141 -8.31 -22.69 -3.66
CA ASP A 141 -8.62 -21.26 -3.53
C ASP A 141 -8.81 -20.86 -2.07
N GLN A 142 -9.47 -21.69 -1.25
CA GLN A 142 -9.61 -21.47 0.19
C GLN A 142 -8.26 -21.48 0.92
N GLU A 143 -7.41 -22.48 0.65
CA GLU A 143 -6.06 -22.55 1.22
C GLU A 143 -5.20 -21.35 0.80
N ALA A 144 -5.35 -20.89 -0.44
CA ALA A 144 -4.71 -19.67 -0.93
C ALA A 144 -5.20 -18.42 -0.15
N GLN A 145 -6.49 -18.32 0.19
CA GLN A 145 -6.99 -17.22 1.03
C GLN A 145 -6.35 -17.21 2.43
N VAL A 146 -6.10 -18.39 3.03
CA VAL A 146 -5.41 -18.49 4.32
C VAL A 146 -3.98 -17.97 4.21
N LEU A 147 -3.25 -18.38 3.16
CA LEU A 147 -1.88 -17.91 2.92
C LEU A 147 -1.82 -16.40 2.68
N TRP A 148 -2.79 -15.85 1.96
CA TRP A 148 -2.90 -14.42 1.76
C TRP A 148 -3.12 -13.67 3.08
N LEU A 149 -4.00 -14.19 3.95
CA LEU A 149 -4.24 -13.62 5.27
C LEU A 149 -2.98 -13.67 6.15
N VAL A 150 -2.26 -14.79 6.17
CA VAL A 150 -0.97 -14.92 6.88
C VAL A 150 0.05 -13.92 6.35
N ALA A 151 0.12 -13.74 5.03
CA ALA A 151 1.03 -12.79 4.39
C ALA A 151 0.72 -11.34 4.81
N LEU A 152 -0.56 -10.96 4.81
CA LEU A 152 -1.02 -9.65 5.26
C LEU A 152 -0.71 -9.43 6.74
N TYR A 153 -0.92 -10.44 7.59
CA TYR A 153 -0.66 -10.34 9.02
C TYR A 153 0.84 -10.14 9.32
N ALA A 154 1.69 -10.96 8.70
CA ALA A 154 3.15 -10.79 8.82
C ALA A 154 3.62 -9.44 8.25
N SER A 155 3.05 -8.98 7.13
CA SER A 155 3.37 -7.68 6.53
C SER A 155 2.95 -6.51 7.42
N ALA A 156 1.76 -6.59 8.03
CA ALA A 156 1.25 -5.57 8.94
C ALA A 156 2.10 -5.50 10.22
N LEU A 157 2.41 -6.63 10.84
CA LEU A 157 3.31 -6.68 12.00
C LEU A 157 4.70 -6.13 11.66
N GLY A 158 5.28 -6.53 10.53
CA GLY A 158 6.58 -6.03 10.09
C GLY A 158 6.58 -4.53 9.79
N SER A 159 5.48 -4.00 9.24
CA SER A 159 5.32 -2.56 8.97
C SER A 159 5.10 -1.78 10.27
N GLY A 160 4.33 -2.33 11.22
CA GLY A 160 4.13 -1.77 12.56
C GLY A 160 5.43 -1.72 13.36
N ALA A 161 6.19 -2.81 13.41
CA ALA A 161 7.48 -2.87 14.09
C ALA A 161 8.48 -1.85 13.54
N LYS A 162 8.61 -1.75 12.21
CA LYS A 162 9.44 -0.72 11.57
C LYS A 162 8.95 0.70 11.87
N MET A 163 7.64 0.93 11.94
CA MET A 163 7.09 2.22 12.30
C MET A 163 7.41 2.60 13.75
N LEU A 164 7.30 1.65 14.70
CA LEU A 164 7.70 1.86 16.10
C LEU A 164 9.21 2.14 16.23
N ALA A 165 10.05 1.40 15.51
CA ALA A 165 11.49 1.63 15.48
C ALA A 165 11.84 3.03 14.92
N LEU A 166 11.13 3.49 13.88
CA LEU A 166 11.30 4.84 13.33
C LEU A 166 10.85 5.93 14.30
N LEU A 167 9.78 5.71 15.05
CA LEU A 167 9.31 6.64 16.08
C LEU A 167 10.27 6.68 17.27
N ALA A 168 10.81 5.54 17.69
CA ALA A 168 11.82 5.46 18.75
C ALA A 168 13.15 6.12 18.34
N SER A 169 13.51 6.06 17.05
CA SER A 169 14.73 6.67 16.51
C SER A 169 14.57 8.15 16.17
N ARG A 170 13.38 8.74 16.37
CA ARG A 170 13.12 10.15 16.05
C ARG A 170 13.91 11.00 17.06
N PRO A 171 14.91 11.78 16.64
CA PRO A 171 15.69 12.58 17.57
C PRO A 171 14.76 13.62 18.20
N VAL A 172 14.57 13.55 19.53
CA VAL A 172 13.86 14.57 20.30
C VAL A 172 14.48 15.92 19.97
N PRO A 173 13.68 16.94 19.60
CA PRO A 173 14.22 18.26 19.35
C PRO A 173 14.94 18.75 20.62
N SER A 174 16.25 18.99 20.51
CA SER A 174 17.03 19.73 21.52
C SER A 174 16.66 21.22 21.49
N SER A 175 15.38 21.53 21.50
CA SER A 175 14.86 22.88 21.66
C SER A 175 14.23 22.95 23.04
N GLY A 176 15.12 23.06 24.02
CA GLY A 176 14.81 23.42 25.39
C GLY A 176 15.87 24.40 25.85
N GLU A 177 15.75 25.66 25.45
CA GLU A 177 16.10 26.74 26.36
C GLU A 177 15.25 26.52 27.62
N GLY A 178 15.89 26.13 28.73
CA GLY A 178 15.18 25.75 29.94
C GLY A 178 16.09 25.22 31.04
N PHE A 179 16.68 26.16 31.78
CA PHE A 179 17.00 26.05 33.20
C PHE A 179 18.16 25.12 33.62
N GLY A 180 19.39 25.64 33.58
CA GLY A 180 20.52 24.98 34.26
C GLY A 180 21.92 25.38 33.81
N ALA A 181 22.20 26.66 33.54
CA ALA A 181 23.56 27.16 33.35
C ALA A 181 23.63 28.68 33.57
N ALA A 182 23.11 29.14 34.71
CA ALA A 182 23.48 30.43 35.26
C ALA A 182 24.02 30.16 36.67
N LEU A 183 25.11 30.85 37.02
CA LEU A 183 25.93 30.70 38.22
C LEU A 183 27.14 29.75 38.05
N ASP A 184 28.18 30.25 37.37
CA ASP A 184 29.39 30.54 38.14
C ASP A 184 30.07 31.80 37.59
N GLY A 185 30.39 32.71 38.51
CA GLY A 185 30.98 34.00 38.23
C GLY A 185 32.49 33.94 38.40
N GLY A 186 33.22 34.53 37.46
CA GLY A 186 34.68 34.65 37.55
C GLY A 186 35.17 35.87 36.78
N ARG A 187 35.27 36.99 37.50
CA ARG A 187 35.77 38.29 37.09
C ARG A 187 37.30 38.21 36.86
N GLY A 188 37.81 38.74 35.74
CA GLY A 188 39.25 38.86 35.48
C GLY A 188 39.54 39.78 34.30
N ALA A 189 40.38 40.78 34.53
CA ALA A 189 40.51 42.01 33.75
C ALA A 189 41.31 41.90 32.44
N ALA A 190 40.99 42.85 31.54
CA ALA A 190 41.83 43.56 30.57
C ALA A 190 42.96 42.81 29.84
N HIS A 191 42.77 42.67 28.52
CA HIS A 191 43.79 43.09 27.56
C HIS A 191 43.11 43.51 26.24
N GLU A 192 43.15 44.81 25.95
CA GLU A 192 42.95 45.31 24.59
C GLU A 192 44.20 44.98 23.76
N GLY A 193 43.99 44.61 22.50
CA GLY A 193 45.05 44.24 21.56
C GLY A 193 44.50 43.48 20.37
N GLU A 194 44.10 44.23 19.34
CA GLU A 194 44.20 43.89 17.91
C GLU A 194 43.89 42.45 17.47
N ALA A 195 42.65 42.18 17.03
CA ALA A 195 42.32 41.13 16.06
C ALA A 195 40.87 41.29 15.56
N LYS A 196 40.56 42.38 14.84
CA LYS A 196 39.21 42.62 14.31
C LYS A 196 38.95 42.07 12.91
N GLU A 197 39.97 41.67 12.14
CA GLU A 197 39.77 41.15 10.77
C GLU A 197 39.55 39.62 10.67
N GLY A 198 39.86 38.84 11.71
CA GLY A 198 39.68 37.38 11.70
C GLY A 198 38.34 36.85 12.24
N LYS A 199 37.56 37.69 12.94
CA LYS A 199 36.30 37.28 13.60
C LYS A 199 35.13 37.16 12.64
N ASP A 200 35.01 38.05 11.65
CA ASP A 200 33.89 38.05 10.70
C ASP A 200 33.91 36.83 9.75
N GLY A 201 35.10 36.39 9.33
CA GLY A 201 35.26 35.17 8.54
C GLY A 201 34.88 33.90 9.31
N GLN A 202 35.24 33.84 10.60
CA GLN A 202 34.93 32.69 11.46
C GLN A 202 33.44 32.63 11.85
N VAL A 203 32.77 33.79 11.99
CA VAL A 203 31.32 33.87 12.23
C VAL A 203 30.53 33.45 10.99
N ARG A 204 30.90 33.92 9.78
CA ARG A 204 30.25 33.49 8.52
C ARG A 204 30.43 32.01 8.22
N ALA A 205 31.62 31.44 8.47
CA ALA A 205 31.86 30.01 8.30
C ALA A 205 31.03 29.16 9.28
N LYS A 206 30.90 29.59 10.56
CA LYS A 206 30.04 28.94 11.54
C LYS A 206 28.55 29.05 11.19
N GLU A 207 28.12 30.19 10.64
CA GLU A 207 26.73 30.40 10.21
C GLU A 207 26.38 29.53 8.99
N GLN A 208 27.27 29.44 7.99
CA GLN A 208 27.11 28.55 6.84
C GLN A 208 27.09 27.07 7.25
N ALA A 209 27.98 26.66 8.16
CA ALA A 209 27.97 25.31 8.72
C ALA A 209 26.69 25.01 9.51
N ARG A 210 26.14 25.98 10.25
CA ARG A 210 24.87 25.85 10.98
C ARG A 210 23.69 25.73 10.03
N LYS A 211 23.65 26.54 8.96
CA LYS A 211 22.63 26.46 7.89
C LYS A 211 22.70 25.12 7.15
N HIS A 212 23.89 24.65 6.81
CA HIS A 212 24.07 23.35 6.14
C HIS A 212 23.66 22.18 7.06
N LYS A 213 23.99 22.23 8.35
CA LYS A 213 23.58 21.24 9.35
C LYS A 213 22.06 21.27 9.59
N GLU A 214 21.45 22.44 9.56
CA GLU A 214 20.00 22.60 9.68
C GLU A 214 19.26 22.09 8.44
N GLN A 215 19.78 22.38 7.23
CA GLN A 215 19.26 21.83 5.98
C GLN A 215 19.37 20.30 5.92
N GLN A 216 20.50 19.74 6.33
CA GLN A 216 20.67 18.29 6.46
C GLN A 216 19.69 17.68 7.48
N ARG A 217 19.46 18.35 8.61
CA ARG A 217 18.47 17.92 9.61
C ARG A 217 17.05 17.97 9.08
N ARG A 218 16.67 19.04 8.37
CA ARG A 218 15.34 19.18 7.74
C ARG A 218 15.14 18.09 6.68
N ALA A 219 16.09 17.90 5.77
CA ALA A 219 16.04 16.83 4.77
C ALA A 219 15.98 15.42 5.41
N SER A 220 16.71 15.19 6.51
CA SER A 220 16.64 13.93 7.26
C SER A 220 15.28 13.73 7.93
N ALA A 221 14.71 14.77 8.54
CA ALA A 221 13.38 14.74 9.16
C ALA A 221 12.27 14.51 8.12
N ASP A 222 12.36 15.18 6.97
CA ASP A 222 11.43 15.01 5.84
C ASP A 222 11.51 13.58 5.30
N GLY A 223 12.71 13.01 5.20
CA GLY A 223 12.92 11.62 4.82
C GLY A 223 12.32 10.62 5.82
N ILE A 224 12.42 10.89 7.12
CA ILE A 224 11.80 10.05 8.17
C ILE A 224 10.26 10.16 8.10
N ASN A 225 9.71 11.36 7.93
CA ASN A 225 8.26 11.59 7.82
C ASN A 225 7.69 10.90 6.57
N ALA A 226 8.37 10.99 5.44
CA ALA A 226 7.97 10.31 4.21
C ALA A 226 7.99 8.79 4.37
N LYS A 227 9.03 8.23 5.01
CA LYS A 227 9.11 6.79 5.33
C LYS A 227 7.97 6.38 6.26
N ALA A 228 7.72 7.13 7.33
CA ALA A 228 6.64 6.86 8.28
C ALA A 228 5.26 6.89 7.59
N GLY A 229 5.01 7.89 6.73
CA GLY A 229 3.77 7.99 5.95
C GLY A 229 3.59 6.83 4.97
N ALA A 230 4.66 6.40 4.29
CA ALA A 230 4.62 5.25 3.39
C ALA A 230 4.36 3.94 4.15
N LEU A 231 4.99 3.73 5.31
CA LEU A 231 4.74 2.57 6.17
C LEU A 231 3.32 2.58 6.74
N GLY A 232 2.82 3.75 7.16
CA GLY A 232 1.45 3.91 7.66
C GLY A 232 0.41 3.62 6.58
N SER A 233 0.57 4.18 5.38
CA SER A 233 -0.32 3.89 4.25
C SER A 233 -0.32 2.39 3.88
N LYS A 234 0.86 1.76 3.87
CA LYS A 234 0.98 0.32 3.65
C LYS A 234 0.27 -0.49 4.74
N LEU A 235 0.46 -0.13 6.01
CA LEU A 235 -0.19 -0.81 7.14
C LEU A 235 -1.73 -0.72 7.02
N VAL A 236 -2.26 0.47 6.73
CA VAL A 236 -3.70 0.67 6.55
C VAL A 236 -4.22 -0.15 5.36
N ALA A 237 -3.50 -0.15 4.24
CA ALA A 237 -3.86 -0.96 3.08
C ALA A 237 -3.85 -2.46 3.40
N ASP A 238 -2.83 -2.96 4.10
CA ASP A 238 -2.73 -4.37 4.50
C ASP A 238 -3.90 -4.76 5.44
N LEU A 239 -4.25 -3.90 6.40
CA LEU A 239 -5.37 -4.13 7.33
C LEU A 239 -6.73 -4.13 6.63
N LEU A 240 -6.96 -3.19 5.69
CA LEU A 240 -8.18 -3.17 4.87
C LEU A 240 -8.27 -4.43 4.01
N ASP A 241 -7.14 -4.89 3.46
CA ASP A 241 -7.08 -6.08 2.64
C ASP A 241 -7.30 -7.37 3.44
N MET A 242 -7.08 -7.39 4.76
CA MET A 242 -7.39 -8.56 5.62
C MET A 242 -8.89 -8.87 5.69
N VAL A 243 -9.75 -7.87 5.49
CA VAL A 243 -11.21 -8.04 5.54
C VAL A 243 -11.68 -9.00 4.45
N ILE A 244 -11.02 -8.99 3.28
CA ILE A 244 -11.41 -9.77 2.10
C ILE A 244 -11.22 -11.29 2.34
N PRO A 245 -10.01 -11.81 2.66
CA PRO A 245 -9.83 -13.23 2.93
C PRO A 245 -10.54 -13.65 4.22
N ALA A 246 -10.60 -12.80 5.25
CA ALA A 246 -11.30 -13.14 6.50
C ALA A 246 -12.81 -13.32 6.30
N SER A 247 -13.44 -12.50 5.45
CA SER A 247 -14.84 -12.66 5.05
C SER A 247 -15.04 -13.93 4.20
N LYS A 248 -14.17 -14.18 3.21
CA LYS A 248 -14.23 -15.39 2.37
C LYS A 248 -14.06 -16.69 3.15
N LEU A 249 -13.21 -16.71 4.17
CA LEU A 249 -12.98 -17.86 5.05
C LEU A 249 -14.12 -18.05 6.06
N GLY A 250 -15.07 -17.12 6.15
CA GLY A 250 -16.16 -17.17 7.11
C GLY A 250 -15.73 -16.87 8.56
N TRP A 251 -14.51 -16.37 8.76
CA TRP A 251 -13.98 -16.04 10.10
C TRP A 251 -14.63 -14.78 10.67
N VAL A 252 -15.04 -13.85 9.80
CA VAL A 252 -15.76 -12.63 10.18
C VAL A 252 -17.00 -12.48 9.31
N LYS A 253 -18.16 -12.29 9.94
CA LYS A 253 -19.42 -11.98 9.25
C LYS A 253 -19.42 -10.51 8.86
N VAL A 254 -18.84 -10.20 7.71
CA VAL A 254 -18.83 -8.86 7.13
C VAL A 254 -19.77 -8.83 5.92
N ASP A 255 -20.60 -7.80 5.84
CA ASP A 255 -21.45 -7.57 4.66
C ASP A 255 -20.60 -7.36 3.40
N GLY A 256 -21.06 -7.91 2.26
CA GLY A 256 -20.33 -7.82 0.99
C GLY A 256 -20.09 -6.37 0.54
N GLY A 257 -20.99 -5.45 0.89
CA GLY A 257 -20.86 -4.03 0.63
C GLY A 257 -19.69 -3.40 1.40
N LEU A 258 -19.49 -3.80 2.67
CA LEU A 258 -18.35 -3.32 3.47
C LEU A 258 -17.02 -3.87 2.94
N VAL A 259 -16.99 -5.11 2.46
CA VAL A 259 -15.83 -5.68 1.75
C VAL A 259 -15.51 -4.84 0.51
N GLY A 260 -16.54 -4.45 -0.26
CA GLY A 260 -16.40 -3.56 -1.40
C GLY A 260 -15.80 -2.19 -1.02
N VAL A 261 -16.28 -1.56 0.05
CA VAL A 261 -15.75 -0.28 0.54
C VAL A 261 -14.29 -0.41 0.98
N ALA A 262 -13.95 -1.44 1.76
CA ALA A 262 -12.57 -1.69 2.19
C ALA A 262 -11.65 -1.85 0.98
N MET A 263 -12.11 -2.59 -0.04
CA MET A 263 -11.41 -2.81 -1.30
C MET A 263 -11.23 -1.52 -2.11
N VAL A 264 -12.22 -0.61 -2.13
CA VAL A 264 -12.07 0.73 -2.74
C VAL A 264 -10.99 1.52 -2.01
N CYS A 265 -11.07 1.62 -0.68
CA CYS A 265 -10.12 2.40 0.12
C CYS A 265 -8.68 1.88 -0.05
N SER A 266 -8.46 0.56 0.04
CA SER A 266 -7.12 0.00 -0.14
C SER A 266 -6.61 0.16 -1.57
N THR A 267 -7.49 0.08 -2.57
CA THR A 267 -7.12 0.30 -3.98
C THR A 267 -6.76 1.75 -4.26
N LEU A 268 -7.47 2.73 -3.68
CA LEU A 268 -7.13 4.14 -3.83
C LEU A 268 -5.79 4.46 -3.16
N LEU A 269 -5.56 3.99 -1.93
CA LEU A 269 -4.29 4.18 -1.24
C LEU A 269 -3.13 3.60 -2.03
N THR A 270 -3.24 2.36 -2.48
CA THR A 270 -2.18 1.70 -3.27
C THR A 270 -2.06 2.28 -4.68
N GLY A 271 -3.16 2.70 -5.30
CA GLY A 271 -3.20 3.35 -6.61
C GLY A 271 -2.46 4.69 -6.60
N LEU A 272 -2.63 5.51 -5.55
CA LEU A 272 -1.88 6.76 -5.38
C LEU A 272 -0.36 6.51 -5.30
N THR A 273 0.08 5.45 -4.62
CA THR A 273 1.52 5.13 -4.58
C THR A 273 2.10 4.76 -5.95
N VAL A 274 1.30 4.12 -6.81
CA VAL A 274 1.68 3.81 -8.20
C VAL A 274 1.65 5.07 -9.04
N TRP A 275 0.63 5.92 -8.87
CA TRP A 275 0.50 7.21 -9.53
C TRP A 275 1.72 8.10 -9.28
N ASP A 276 2.15 8.23 -8.02
CA ASP A 276 3.34 9.01 -7.64
C ASP A 276 4.64 8.39 -8.16
N ARG A 277 4.70 7.07 -8.28
CA ARG A 277 5.85 6.38 -8.89
C ARG A 277 5.95 6.69 -10.38
N CYS A 278 4.84 6.68 -11.11
CA CYS A 278 4.80 7.06 -12.52
C CYS A 278 5.20 8.53 -12.69
N ARG A 279 4.76 9.42 -11.79
CA ARG A 279 5.20 10.83 -11.78
C ARG A 279 6.71 10.96 -11.70
N ARG A 280 7.33 10.28 -10.72
CA ARG A 280 8.79 10.36 -10.51
C ARG A 280 9.57 9.85 -11.72
N ARG A 281 9.12 8.76 -12.35
CA ARG A 281 9.76 8.24 -13.55
C ARG A 281 9.70 9.21 -14.73
N LEU A 282 8.61 9.95 -14.89
CA LEU A 282 8.50 10.97 -15.93
C LEU A 282 9.47 12.14 -15.68
N GLN A 283 9.61 12.58 -14.42
CA GLN A 283 10.55 13.63 -14.04
C GLN A 283 12.03 13.24 -14.22
N GLU A 284 12.35 11.95 -14.23
CA GLU A 284 13.71 11.45 -14.51
C GLU A 284 14.03 11.40 -16.01
N LEU A 285 13.00 11.50 -16.87
CA LEU A 285 13.13 11.43 -18.33
C LEU A 285 13.13 12.82 -19.00
N GLU A 286 12.75 13.87 -18.26
CA GLU A 286 12.80 15.29 -18.65
C GLU A 286 14.14 15.93 -18.26
#